data_AF-A0A973DT73-F1
#
_entry.id   AF-A0A973DT73-F1
#
_cell.length_a   1.000
_cell.length_b   1.000
_cell.length_c   1.000
_cell.angle_alpha   90.00
_cell.angle_beta   90.00
_cell.angle_gamma   90.00
#
_symmetry.space_group_name_H-M   'P 1'
#
loop_
_entity.id
_entity.type
_entity.pdbx_description
1 polymer ?
#
loop_
_entity_poly.entity_id
_entity_poly.type
_entity_poly.pdbx_seq_one_letter_code
_entity_poly.pdbx_strand_id
1 'polypeptide(L)'
;GTMAFNMQDVLLEPYGGEILGLSVSATTLLTALWALGALLGFVWAGTRLARGSNSYRLAGGGILAGIWAFSLVIFAAPLELTALFYAGAFMIGYGGGLFAVSTLTAAMTMPTGAQAGRGLALGAWGAAQATAAGLAIALGGALRDWIGAIAMSGAWGETLATPATGYSFVYHTEIGLLFATLVILGPLVRRSGPLTPPKSDHRPLGLADFPT
;
A
#
# COMPACT_ATOMS: atom_id res chain seq x y z
N GLY A 1 -0.05 -1.56 6.42
CA GLY A 1 0.48 -0.82 5.26
C GLY A 1 0.80 -1.81 4.18
N THR A 2 2.07 -2.20 4.06
CA THR A 2 2.54 -3.20 3.08
C THR A 2 1.68 -4.45 3.05
N MET A 3 1.40 -5.06 4.21
CA MET A 3 0.57 -6.26 4.29
C MET A 3 -0.78 -6.07 3.58
N ALA A 4 -1.45 -4.95 3.82
CA ALA A 4 -2.75 -4.63 3.25
C ALA A 4 -2.76 -4.37 1.73
N PHE A 5 -1.61 -4.12 1.11
CA PHE A 5 -1.50 -3.94 -0.34
C PHE A 5 -1.04 -5.22 -1.07
N ASN A 6 -0.62 -6.24 -0.33
CA ASN A 6 -0.01 -7.45 -0.86
C ASN A 6 -0.85 -8.72 -0.63
N MET A 7 -1.87 -8.71 0.25
CA MET A 7 -2.71 -9.91 0.45
C MET A 7 -3.51 -10.23 -0.82
N GLN A 8 -3.96 -9.19 -1.53
CA GLN A 8 -4.70 -9.31 -2.80
C GLN A 8 -3.90 -9.87 -3.98
N ASP A 9 -2.56 -9.86 -3.93
CA ASP A 9 -1.71 -10.09 -5.11
C ASP A 9 -1.98 -11.47 -5.74
N VAL A 10 -2.14 -12.48 -4.88
CA VAL A 10 -2.47 -13.86 -5.30
C VAL A 10 -3.96 -14.10 -5.50
N LEU A 11 -4.80 -13.10 -5.23
CA LEU A 11 -6.27 -13.24 -5.18
C LEU A 11 -6.98 -12.51 -6.31
N LEU A 12 -6.44 -11.40 -6.85
CA LEU A 12 -7.10 -10.64 -7.91
C LEU A 12 -7.31 -11.46 -9.18
N GLU A 13 -6.29 -12.19 -9.63
CA GLU A 13 -6.43 -12.98 -10.86
C GLU A 13 -7.46 -14.12 -10.69
N PRO A 14 -7.41 -14.95 -9.62
CA PRO A 14 -8.46 -15.93 -9.37
C PRO A 14 -9.85 -15.31 -9.19
N TYR A 15 -9.97 -14.18 -8.50
CA TYR A 15 -11.25 -13.49 -8.33
C TYR A 15 -11.83 -13.03 -9.68
N GLY A 16 -11.01 -12.46 -10.55
CA GLY A 16 -11.42 -12.06 -11.89
C GLY A 16 -11.90 -13.24 -12.74
N GLY A 17 -11.20 -14.37 -12.67
CA GLY A 17 -11.60 -15.58 -13.40
C GLY A 17 -12.84 -16.27 -12.82
N GLU A 18 -12.82 -16.58 -11.52
CA GLU A 18 -13.85 -17.37 -10.85
C GLU A 18 -15.15 -16.60 -10.63
N ILE A 19 -15.09 -15.29 -10.33
CA ILE A 19 -16.25 -14.50 -9.92
C ILE A 19 -16.79 -13.65 -11.08
N LEU A 20 -15.90 -13.03 -11.87
CA LEU A 20 -16.29 -12.16 -12.98
C LEU A 20 -16.22 -12.85 -14.35
N GLY A 21 -15.82 -14.12 -14.42
CA GLY A 21 -15.76 -14.88 -15.67
C GLY A 21 -14.72 -14.38 -16.67
N LEU A 22 -13.67 -13.70 -16.21
CA LEU A 22 -12.65 -13.13 -17.08
C LEU A 22 -11.73 -14.21 -17.67
N SER A 23 -11.31 -14.00 -18.91
CA SER A 23 -10.29 -14.84 -19.55
C SER A 23 -8.90 -14.60 -18.93
N VAL A 24 -7.97 -15.53 -19.16
CA VAL A 24 -6.56 -15.39 -18.72
C VAL A 24 -5.88 -14.15 -19.33
N SER A 25 -6.25 -13.77 -20.57
CA SER A 25 -5.75 -12.53 -21.18
C SER A 25 -6.32 -11.28 -20.51
N ALA A 26 -7.59 -11.32 -20.10
CA ALA A 26 -8.25 -10.24 -19.38
C ALA A 26 -7.70 -10.08 -17.94
N THR A 27 -7.26 -11.16 -17.30
CA THR A 27 -6.58 -11.10 -16.00
C THR A 27 -5.12 -10.63 -16.13
N THR A 28 -4.42 -10.97 -17.21
CA THR A 28 -3.09 -10.41 -17.52
C THR A 28 -3.13 -8.87 -17.60
N LEU A 29 -4.23 -8.32 -18.14
CA LEU A 29 -4.45 -6.88 -18.17
C LEU A 29 -4.59 -6.26 -16.76
N LEU A 30 -5.12 -7.00 -15.76
CA LEU A 30 -5.17 -6.52 -14.37
C LEU A 30 -3.78 -6.27 -13.83
N THR A 31 -2.87 -7.22 -14.03
CA THR A 31 -1.49 -7.14 -13.56
C THR A 31 -0.75 -5.99 -14.26
N ALA A 32 -1.00 -5.79 -15.56
CA ALA A 32 -0.48 -4.64 -16.29
C ALA A 32 -1.02 -3.30 -15.75
N LEU A 33 -2.33 -3.20 -15.47
CA LEU A 33 -2.96 -1.99 -14.93
C LEU A 33 -2.48 -1.68 -13.51
N TRP A 34 -2.35 -2.71 -12.66
CA TRP A 34 -1.78 -2.59 -11.33
C TRP A 34 -0.35 -2.05 -11.39
N ALA A 35 0.49 -2.63 -12.25
CA ALA A 35 1.87 -2.19 -12.42
C ALA A 35 1.95 -0.75 -12.97
N LEU A 36 1.09 -0.40 -13.92
CA LEU A 36 0.96 0.96 -14.45
C LEU A 36 0.57 1.95 -13.35
N GLY A 37 -0.43 1.59 -12.53
CA GLY A 37 -0.85 2.36 -11.36
C GLY A 37 0.31 2.58 -10.39
N ALA A 38 1.03 1.52 -10.05
CA ALA A 38 2.19 1.60 -9.15
C ALA A 38 3.27 2.54 -9.67
N LEU A 39 3.59 2.48 -10.96
CA LEU A 39 4.55 3.38 -11.60
C LEU A 39 4.10 4.84 -11.52
N LEU A 40 2.82 5.13 -11.79
CA LEU A 40 2.28 6.48 -11.64
C LEU A 40 2.30 6.95 -10.18
N GLY A 41 2.01 6.04 -9.24
CA GLY A 41 2.15 6.29 -7.81
C GLY A 41 3.57 6.66 -7.42
N PHE A 42 4.57 5.96 -7.95
CA PHE A 42 6.00 6.26 -7.75
C PHE A 42 6.39 7.63 -8.29
N VAL A 43 6.01 7.93 -9.54
CA VAL A 43 6.30 9.21 -10.19
C VAL A 43 5.64 10.37 -9.42
N TRP A 44 4.39 10.21 -9.03
CA TRP A 44 3.67 11.21 -8.26
C TRP A 44 4.27 11.43 -6.87
N ALA A 45 4.63 10.34 -6.17
CA ALA A 45 5.31 10.41 -4.88
C ALA A 45 6.64 11.16 -5.01
N GLY A 46 7.50 10.74 -5.93
CA GLY A 46 8.82 11.33 -6.14
C GLY A 46 8.76 12.82 -6.48
N THR A 47 7.88 13.22 -7.39
CA THR A 47 7.72 14.64 -7.77
C THR A 47 7.21 15.51 -6.61
N ARG A 48 6.29 15.00 -5.78
CA ARG A 48 5.77 15.74 -4.62
C ARG A 48 6.76 15.81 -3.47
N LEU A 49 7.52 14.74 -3.23
CA LEU A 49 8.58 14.68 -2.23
C LEU A 49 9.75 15.60 -2.62
N ALA A 50 10.13 15.65 -3.89
CA ALA A 50 11.13 16.59 -4.41
C ALA A 50 10.73 18.07 -4.19
N ARG A 51 9.43 18.36 -4.14
CA ARG A 51 8.87 19.68 -3.80
C ARG A 51 8.72 19.93 -2.29
N GLY A 52 9.30 19.08 -1.44
CA GLY A 52 9.28 19.25 0.02
C GLY A 52 7.98 18.84 0.70
N SER A 53 7.14 18.02 0.05
CA SER A 53 5.90 17.54 0.68
C SER A 53 6.19 16.58 1.84
N ASN A 54 5.32 16.56 2.85
CA ASN A 54 5.44 15.66 3.99
C ASN A 54 5.17 14.20 3.58
N SER A 55 6.18 13.32 3.75
CA SER A 55 6.14 11.90 3.38
C SER A 55 5.00 11.14 4.04
N TYR A 56 4.72 11.38 5.32
CA TYR A 56 3.62 10.70 6.02
C TYR A 56 2.25 11.12 5.47
N ARG A 57 2.07 12.38 5.05
CA ARG A 57 0.83 12.81 4.40
C ARG A 57 0.63 12.15 3.04
N LEU A 58 1.70 12.00 2.26
CA LEU A 58 1.63 11.30 0.99
C LEU A 58 1.35 9.81 1.16
N ALA A 59 1.99 9.17 2.13
CA ALA A 59 1.68 7.78 2.49
C ALA A 59 0.19 7.62 2.87
N GLY A 60 -0.37 8.57 3.62
CA GLY A 60 -1.80 8.62 3.93
C GLY A 60 -2.67 8.73 2.68
N GLY A 61 -2.29 9.56 1.71
CA GLY A 61 -2.96 9.63 0.41
C GLY A 61 -2.97 8.31 -0.35
N GLY A 62 -1.85 7.58 -0.33
CA GLY A 62 -1.76 6.23 -0.90
C GLY A 62 -2.71 5.24 -0.22
N ILE A 63 -2.81 5.29 1.11
CA ILE A 63 -3.75 4.45 1.87
C ILE A 63 -5.21 4.79 1.52
N LEU A 64 -5.57 6.07 1.44
CA LEU A 64 -6.92 6.48 1.04
C LEU A 64 -7.26 5.99 -0.37
N ALA A 65 -6.32 6.10 -1.32
CA ALA A 65 -6.48 5.52 -2.65
C ALA A 65 -6.71 4.00 -2.59
N GLY A 66 -5.99 3.28 -1.73
CA GLY A 66 -6.19 1.85 -1.50
C GLY A 66 -7.58 1.50 -0.95
N ILE A 67 -8.10 2.26 0.02
CA ILE A 67 -9.46 2.05 0.57
C ILE A 67 -10.51 2.20 -0.53
N TRP A 68 -10.40 3.25 -1.35
CA TRP A 68 -11.25 3.42 -2.52
C TRP A 68 -11.11 2.26 -3.50
N ALA A 69 -9.87 1.83 -3.77
CA ALA A 69 -9.59 0.75 -4.70
C ALA A 69 -10.23 -0.58 -4.29
N PHE A 70 -10.06 -0.99 -3.03
CA PHE A 70 -10.68 -2.22 -2.51
C PHE A 70 -12.20 -2.13 -2.47
N SER A 71 -12.75 -0.94 -2.22
CA SER A 71 -14.20 -0.73 -2.32
C SER A 71 -14.69 -0.96 -3.76
N LEU A 72 -13.98 -0.45 -4.77
CA LEU A 72 -14.31 -0.72 -6.19
C LEU A 72 -14.23 -2.20 -6.54
N VAL A 73 -13.22 -2.92 -6.05
CA VAL A 73 -13.06 -4.37 -6.26
C VAL A 73 -14.22 -5.16 -5.65
N ILE A 74 -14.62 -4.82 -4.42
CA ILE A 74 -15.75 -5.47 -3.72
C ILE A 74 -17.06 -5.22 -4.48
N PHE A 75 -17.31 -3.99 -4.91
CA PHE A 75 -18.55 -3.65 -5.63
C PHE A 75 -18.57 -4.11 -7.09
N ALA A 76 -17.43 -4.53 -7.67
CA ALA A 76 -17.39 -5.00 -9.05
C ALA A 76 -18.25 -6.25 -9.29
N ALA A 77 -18.28 -7.19 -8.34
CA ALA A 77 -19.06 -8.42 -8.49
C ALA A 77 -20.58 -8.20 -8.31
N PRO A 78 -21.09 -7.54 -7.24
CA PRO A 78 -22.52 -7.29 -7.10
C PRO A 78 -23.12 -6.42 -8.21
N LEU A 79 -22.32 -5.55 -8.83
CA LEU A 79 -22.75 -4.69 -9.92
C LEU A 79 -22.50 -5.31 -11.30
N GLU A 80 -21.81 -6.46 -11.37
CA GLU A 80 -21.37 -7.09 -12.63
C GLU A 80 -20.60 -6.13 -13.55
N LEU A 81 -19.87 -5.18 -12.98
CA LEU A 81 -19.13 -4.14 -13.69
C LEU A 81 -17.63 -4.39 -13.64
N THR A 82 -17.12 -5.14 -14.62
CA THR A 82 -15.68 -5.41 -14.77
C THR A 82 -14.83 -4.15 -14.84
N ALA A 83 -15.37 -3.03 -15.35
CA ALA A 83 -14.68 -1.75 -15.37
C ALA A 83 -14.28 -1.26 -13.97
N LEU A 84 -15.11 -1.50 -12.94
CA LEU A 84 -14.79 -1.18 -11.55
C LEU A 84 -13.63 -2.03 -11.04
N PHE A 85 -13.57 -3.29 -11.48
CA PHE A 85 -12.48 -4.19 -11.11
C PHE A 85 -11.14 -3.74 -11.69
N TYR A 86 -11.11 -3.37 -12.97
CA TYR A 86 -9.91 -2.80 -13.60
C TYR A 86 -9.47 -1.48 -12.99
N ALA A 87 -10.43 -0.57 -12.71
CA ALA A 87 -10.16 0.68 -12.02
C ALA A 87 -9.63 0.43 -10.60
N GLY A 88 -10.18 -0.55 -9.90
CA GLY A 88 -9.71 -1.03 -8.61
C GLY A 88 -8.27 -1.53 -8.67
N ALA A 89 -7.94 -2.45 -9.57
CA ALA A 89 -6.58 -2.97 -9.73
C ALA A 89 -5.55 -1.85 -10.00
N PHE A 90 -5.88 -0.91 -10.90
CA PHE A 90 -5.06 0.27 -11.15
C PHE A 90 -4.86 1.12 -9.89
N MET A 91 -5.95 1.39 -9.14
CA MET A 91 -5.90 2.21 -7.93
C MET A 91 -5.19 1.53 -6.76
N ILE A 92 -5.24 0.19 -6.64
CA ILE A 92 -4.44 -0.59 -5.69
C ILE A 92 -2.97 -0.36 -5.99
N GLY A 93 -2.56 -0.53 -7.25
CA GLY A 93 -1.21 -0.26 -7.71
C GLY A 93 -0.77 1.16 -7.37
N TYR A 94 -1.58 2.16 -7.75
CA TYR A 94 -1.31 3.57 -7.47
C TYR A 94 -1.14 3.87 -5.97
N GLY A 95 -2.07 3.38 -5.14
CA GLY A 95 -2.03 3.56 -3.69
C GLY A 95 -0.82 2.88 -3.05
N GLY A 96 -0.53 1.64 -3.46
CA GLY A 96 0.62 0.87 -3.00
C GLY A 96 1.95 1.52 -3.40
N GLY A 97 2.04 2.01 -4.63
CA GLY A 97 3.22 2.69 -5.14
C GLY A 97 3.50 4.00 -4.40
N LEU A 98 2.47 4.83 -4.24
CA LEU A 98 2.53 6.08 -3.49
C LEU A 98 2.92 5.83 -2.02
N PHE A 99 2.36 4.80 -1.39
CA PHE A 99 2.69 4.41 -0.02
C PHE A 99 4.14 3.91 0.12
N ALA A 100 4.62 3.05 -0.79
CA ALA A 100 5.95 2.48 -0.74
C ALA A 100 7.05 3.57 -0.84
N VAL A 101 6.97 4.47 -1.82
CA VAL A 101 7.98 5.55 -1.98
C VAL A 101 7.93 6.55 -0.82
N SER A 102 6.74 6.86 -0.33
CA SER A 102 6.56 7.78 0.79
C SER A 102 7.15 7.22 2.09
N THR A 103 6.91 5.94 2.38
CA THR A 103 7.44 5.30 3.59
C THR A 103 8.95 5.05 3.50
N LEU A 104 9.46 4.71 2.32
CA LEU A 104 10.90 4.63 2.06
C LEU A 104 11.59 5.97 2.35
N THR A 105 11.02 7.06 1.83
CA THR A 105 11.57 8.40 2.03
C THR A 105 11.50 8.82 3.49
N ALA A 106 10.42 8.46 4.19
CA ALA A 106 10.32 8.67 5.64
C ALA A 106 11.43 7.92 6.41
N ALA A 107 11.75 6.68 6.02
CA ALA A 107 12.85 5.93 6.63
C ALA A 107 14.22 6.57 6.35
N MET A 108 14.46 7.03 5.11
CA MET A 108 15.73 7.68 4.71
C MET A 108 15.96 9.03 5.41
N THR A 109 14.87 9.73 5.77
CA THR A 109 14.91 11.07 6.38
C THR A 109 14.75 11.05 7.90
N MET A 110 14.56 9.87 8.49
CA MET A 110 14.42 9.73 9.94
C MET A 110 15.69 10.22 10.65
N PRO A 111 15.57 11.09 11.66
CA PRO A 111 16.72 11.50 12.47
C PRO A 111 17.27 10.26 13.18
N THR A 112 18.55 9.96 12.97
CA THR A 112 19.19 8.84 13.64
C THR A 112 20.14 9.38 14.71
N GLY A 113 20.04 8.85 15.94
CA GLY A 113 20.90 9.23 17.06
C GLY A 113 22.34 8.74 16.88
N ALA A 114 23.26 9.16 17.76
CA ALA A 114 24.70 8.88 17.66
C ALA A 114 25.08 7.39 17.51
N GLN A 115 24.23 6.44 17.97
CA GLN A 115 24.46 5.00 17.85
C GLN A 115 23.83 4.32 16.62
N ALA A 116 22.87 4.93 15.93
CA ALA A 116 22.17 4.31 14.80
C ALA A 116 22.42 5.11 13.53
N GLY A 117 22.90 4.45 12.47
CA GLY A 117 23.04 5.09 11.15
C GLY A 117 21.74 5.04 10.35
N ARG A 118 21.57 5.94 9.39
CA ARG A 118 20.46 5.93 8.41
C ARG A 118 20.32 4.56 7.69
N GLY A 119 21.44 3.85 7.49
CA GLY A 119 21.45 2.50 6.93
C GLY A 119 20.70 1.45 7.76
N LEU A 120 20.74 1.55 9.10
CA LEU A 120 20.00 0.63 9.98
C LEU A 120 18.49 0.86 9.89
N ALA A 121 18.05 2.13 9.83
CA ALA A 121 16.64 2.47 9.63
C ALA A 121 16.13 1.97 8.27
N LEU A 122 16.93 2.13 7.21
CA LEU A 122 16.60 1.63 5.88
C LEU A 122 16.54 0.09 5.85
N GLY A 123 17.49 -0.58 6.51
CA GLY A 123 17.50 -2.04 6.65
C GLY A 123 16.29 -2.56 7.42
N ALA A 124 15.90 -1.90 8.52
CA ALA A 124 14.71 -2.23 9.30
C ALA A 124 13.42 -2.02 8.50
N TRP A 125 13.31 -0.92 7.74
CA TRP A 125 12.18 -0.69 6.83
C TRP A 125 12.08 -1.80 5.77
N GLY A 126 13.20 -2.16 5.15
CA GLY A 126 13.24 -3.22 4.12
C GLY A 126 12.86 -4.59 4.69
N ALA A 127 13.41 -4.95 5.84
CA ALA A 127 13.08 -6.20 6.53
C ALA A 127 11.59 -6.26 6.92
N ALA A 128 11.04 -5.17 7.45
CA ALA A 128 9.63 -5.08 7.80
C ALA A 128 8.73 -5.17 6.54
N GLN A 129 9.11 -4.53 5.44
CA GLN A 129 8.38 -4.58 4.18
C GLN A 129 8.38 -6.00 3.59
N ALA A 130 9.54 -6.64 3.49
CA ALA A 130 9.66 -8.00 2.95
C ALA A 130 8.89 -9.02 3.79
N THR A 131 9.02 -8.92 5.13
CA THR A 131 8.29 -9.81 6.05
C THR A 131 6.79 -9.61 5.94
N ALA A 132 6.33 -8.35 5.90
CA ALA A 132 4.91 -8.04 5.75
C ALA A 132 4.35 -8.51 4.40
N ALA A 133 5.09 -8.38 3.30
CA ALA A 133 4.67 -8.86 1.99
C ALA A 133 4.61 -10.40 1.94
N GLY A 134 5.63 -11.09 2.46
CA GLY A 134 5.63 -12.56 2.52
C GLY A 134 4.48 -13.12 3.37
N LEU A 135 4.27 -12.55 4.57
CA LEU A 135 3.14 -12.93 5.42
C LEU A 135 1.80 -12.60 4.77
N ALA A 136 1.70 -11.48 4.05
CA ALA A 136 0.47 -11.10 3.36
C ALA A 136 0.05 -12.13 2.31
N ILE A 137 0.99 -12.61 1.49
CA ILE A 137 0.71 -13.62 0.46
C ILE A 137 0.20 -14.91 1.11
N ALA A 138 0.91 -15.40 2.14
CA ALA A 138 0.53 -16.63 2.83
C ALA A 138 -0.83 -16.51 3.54
N LEU A 139 -1.03 -15.42 4.29
CA LEU A 139 -2.28 -15.18 5.02
C LEU A 139 -3.44 -14.88 4.07
N GLY A 140 -3.23 -14.18 2.96
CA GLY A 140 -4.27 -13.88 1.98
C GLY A 140 -4.87 -15.14 1.39
N GLY A 141 -4.03 -16.06 0.88
CA GLY A 141 -4.48 -17.36 0.38
C GLY A 141 -5.15 -18.21 1.45
N ALA A 142 -4.49 -18.40 2.60
CA ALA A 142 -5.01 -19.22 3.68
C ALA A 142 -6.37 -18.71 4.22
N LEU A 143 -6.52 -17.39 4.35
CA LEU A 143 -7.74 -16.78 4.85
C LEU A 143 -8.87 -16.88 3.81
N ARG A 144 -8.58 -16.67 2.52
CA ARG A 144 -9.55 -16.88 1.45
C ARG A 144 -10.08 -18.31 1.45
N ASP A 145 -9.18 -19.29 1.52
CA ASP A 145 -9.54 -20.71 1.45
C ASP A 145 -10.29 -21.18 2.69
N TRP A 146 -9.83 -20.79 3.87
CA TRP A 146 -10.48 -21.16 5.13
C TRP A 146 -11.89 -20.57 5.25
N ILE A 147 -12.04 -19.29 4.94
CA ILE A 147 -13.35 -18.62 4.96
C ILE A 147 -14.25 -19.17 3.86
N GLY A 148 -13.71 -19.43 2.67
CA GLY A 148 -14.44 -20.07 1.58
C GLY A 148 -14.97 -21.44 1.97
N ALA A 149 -14.17 -22.28 2.61
CA ALA A 149 -14.58 -23.60 3.07
C ALA A 149 -15.71 -23.53 4.11
N ILE A 150 -15.63 -22.59 5.06
CA ILE A 150 -16.69 -22.39 6.06
C ILE A 150 -17.96 -21.86 5.39
N ALA A 151 -17.84 -20.87 4.51
CA ALA A 151 -18.97 -20.30 3.80
C ALA A 151 -19.71 -21.37 2.96
N MET A 152 -18.95 -22.20 2.25
CA MET A 152 -19.51 -23.27 1.42
C MET A 152 -20.10 -24.44 2.22
N SER A 153 -19.80 -24.57 3.51
CA SER A 153 -20.45 -25.55 4.38
C SER A 153 -21.93 -25.24 4.67
N GLY A 154 -22.41 -24.05 4.31
CA GLY A 154 -23.76 -23.58 4.58
C GLY A 154 -23.99 -23.07 6.01
N ALA A 155 -22.96 -23.11 6.87
CA ALA A 155 -23.06 -22.71 8.27
C ALA A 155 -23.46 -21.23 8.49
N TRP A 156 -23.25 -20.37 7.50
CA TRP A 156 -23.57 -18.94 7.55
C TRP A 156 -24.80 -18.56 6.72
N GLY A 157 -25.55 -19.56 6.25
CA GLY A 157 -26.73 -19.39 5.41
C GLY A 157 -26.42 -19.45 3.90
N GLU A 158 -27.43 -19.81 3.11
CA GLU A 158 -27.31 -20.03 1.67
C GLU A 158 -26.87 -18.77 0.91
N THR A 159 -27.22 -17.58 1.42
CA THR A 159 -26.83 -16.29 0.80
C THR A 159 -25.33 -16.04 0.84
N LEU A 160 -24.61 -16.61 1.81
CA LEU A 160 -23.15 -16.47 1.93
C LEU A 160 -22.40 -17.68 1.37
N ALA A 161 -23.08 -18.74 0.95
CA ALA A 161 -22.50 -19.94 0.36
C ALA A 161 -22.09 -19.71 -1.10
N THR A 162 -21.23 -18.71 -1.32
CA THR A 162 -20.68 -18.38 -2.64
C THR A 162 -19.15 -18.33 -2.60
N PRO A 163 -18.46 -18.66 -3.70
CA PRO A 163 -17.00 -18.52 -3.78
C PRO A 163 -16.51 -17.08 -3.52
N ALA A 164 -17.33 -16.07 -3.81
CA ALA A 164 -17.01 -14.66 -3.60
C ALA A 164 -16.83 -14.28 -2.12
N THR A 165 -17.44 -15.01 -1.19
CA THR A 165 -17.38 -14.72 0.25
C THR A 165 -15.95 -14.78 0.80
N GLY A 166 -15.16 -15.78 0.39
CA GLY A 166 -13.76 -15.91 0.81
C GLY A 166 -12.90 -14.72 0.35
N TYR A 167 -13.06 -14.30 -0.90
CA TYR A 167 -12.35 -13.13 -1.45
C TYR A 167 -12.78 -11.83 -0.77
N SER A 168 -14.08 -11.62 -0.64
CA SER A 168 -14.64 -10.43 0.00
C SER A 168 -14.12 -10.27 1.43
N PHE A 169 -14.00 -11.36 2.19
CA PHE A 169 -13.44 -11.32 3.54
C PHE A 169 -11.99 -10.81 3.57
N VAL A 170 -11.15 -11.26 2.62
CA VAL A 170 -9.77 -10.77 2.52
C VAL A 170 -9.73 -9.29 2.16
N TYR A 171 -10.53 -8.84 1.19
CA TYR A 171 -10.58 -7.42 0.81
C TYR A 171 -11.07 -6.51 1.96
N HIS A 172 -12.04 -6.96 2.76
CA HIS A 172 -12.44 -6.23 3.97
C HIS A 172 -11.35 -6.22 5.05
N THR A 173 -10.60 -7.33 5.18
CA THR A 173 -9.43 -7.40 6.07
C THR A 173 -8.35 -6.40 5.64
N GLU A 174 -8.07 -6.29 4.34
CA GLU A 174 -7.14 -5.30 3.80
C GLU A 174 -7.59 -3.87 4.09
N ILE A 175 -8.88 -3.56 3.89
CA ILE A 175 -9.46 -2.26 4.28
C ILE A 175 -9.25 -2.00 5.78
N GLY A 176 -9.51 -2.98 6.64
CA GLY A 176 -9.27 -2.89 8.07
C GLY A 176 -7.80 -2.60 8.41
N LEU A 177 -6.87 -3.29 7.76
CA LEU A 177 -5.42 -3.06 7.92
C LEU A 177 -4.98 -1.69 7.39
N LEU A 178 -5.60 -1.19 6.31
CA LEU A 178 -5.38 0.17 5.80
C LEU A 178 -5.86 1.22 6.83
N PHE A 179 -7.03 1.04 7.41
CA PHE A 179 -7.51 1.91 8.50
C PHE A 179 -6.59 1.88 9.72
N ALA A 180 -6.16 0.69 10.16
CA ALA A 180 -5.18 0.57 11.24
C ALA A 180 -3.88 1.32 10.92
N THR A 181 -3.45 1.26 9.65
CA THR A 181 -2.27 2.01 9.19
C THR A 181 -2.49 3.52 9.24
N LEU A 182 -3.66 4.03 8.86
CA LEU A 182 -3.99 5.46 9.00
C LEU A 182 -3.96 5.92 10.45
N VAL A 183 -4.50 5.12 11.37
CA VAL A 183 -4.48 5.42 12.81
C VAL A 183 -3.02 5.54 13.31
N ILE A 184 -2.14 4.61 12.92
CA ILE A 184 -0.72 4.64 13.27
C ILE A 184 0.00 5.85 12.63
N LEU A 185 -0.36 6.19 11.40
CA LEU A 185 0.27 7.26 10.62
C LEU A 185 -0.16 8.66 11.07
N GLY A 186 -1.37 8.82 11.60
CA GLY A 186 -1.96 10.10 12.01
C GLY A 186 -1.08 10.92 12.97
N PRO A 187 -0.59 10.34 14.09
CA PRO A 187 0.33 11.03 14.98
C PRO A 187 1.65 11.46 14.32
N LEU A 188 2.15 10.69 13.36
CA LEU A 188 3.40 10.99 12.64
C LEU A 188 3.22 12.21 11.73
N VAL A 189 2.08 12.30 11.04
CA VAL A 189 1.71 13.48 10.25
C VAL A 189 1.67 14.74 11.12
N ARG A 190 1.13 14.65 12.33
CA ARG A 190 1.00 15.80 13.25
C ARG A 190 2.35 16.27 13.80
N ARG A 191 3.31 15.35 14.00
CA ARG A 191 4.65 15.65 14.53
C ARG A 191 5.61 16.14 13.46
N SER A 192 5.41 15.74 12.20
CA SER A 192 6.17 16.26 11.07
C SER A 192 5.66 17.65 10.69
N GLY A 193 6.14 18.67 11.40
CA GLY A 193 5.93 20.08 11.05
C GLY A 193 6.46 20.43 9.66
N PRO A 194 6.24 21.67 9.17
CA PRO A 194 6.77 22.12 7.89
C PRO A 194 8.27 21.87 7.82
N LEU A 195 8.75 21.27 6.72
CA LEU A 195 10.17 21.25 6.37
C LEU A 195 10.55 22.68 5.98
N THR A 196 10.67 23.58 6.95
CA THR A 196 11.49 24.77 6.76
C THR A 196 12.92 24.25 6.79
N PRO A 197 13.67 24.22 5.67
CA PRO A 197 15.10 24.00 5.77
C PRO A 197 15.63 25.04 6.78
N PRO A 198 16.48 24.66 7.75
CA PRO A 198 17.19 25.69 8.48
C PRO A 198 17.82 26.57 7.41
N LYS A 199 17.55 27.89 7.46
CA LYS A 199 18.33 28.86 6.69
C LYS A 199 19.77 28.42 6.89
N SER A 200 20.43 27.98 5.82
CA SER A 200 21.88 27.91 5.82
C SER A 200 22.30 29.32 6.12
N ASP A 201 22.69 29.56 7.38
CA ASP A 201 23.40 30.76 7.75
C ASP A 201 24.63 30.72 6.85
N HIS A 202 24.62 31.52 5.79
CA HIS A 202 25.79 31.79 4.98
C HIS A 202 26.76 32.54 5.89
N ARG A 203 27.42 31.83 6.81
CA ARG A 203 28.67 32.30 7.37
C ARG A 203 29.65 32.26 6.22
N PRO A 204 30.18 33.41 5.76
CA PRO A 204 31.25 33.39 4.79
C PRO A 204 32.40 32.57 5.38
N LEU A 205 32.98 31.70 4.55
CA LEU A 205 34.13 30.86 4.90
C LEU A 205 35.22 31.77 5.49
N GLY A 206 35.42 31.71 6.80
CA GLY A 206 36.44 32.49 7.47
C GLY A 206 37.80 31.89 7.18
N LEU A 207 38.68 32.64 6.52
CA LEU A 207 40.07 32.26 6.23
C LEU A 207 40.96 32.10 7.50
N ALA A 208 40.36 31.97 8.69
CA ALA A 208 41.06 31.88 9.96
C ALA A 208 41.31 30.43 10.44
N ASP A 209 40.83 29.42 9.69
CA ASP A 209 41.04 28.00 10.02
C ASP A 209 42.28 27.37 9.35
N PHE A 210 43.21 28.19 8.83
CA PHE A 210 44.52 27.68 8.40
C PHE A 210 45.50 27.70 9.58
N PRO A 211 45.97 26.54 10.06
CA PRO A 211 47.08 26.51 11.00
C PRO A 211 48.35 27.04 10.30
N THR A 212 49.00 28.03 10.91
CA THR A 212 50.37 28.47 10.59
C THR A 212 51.40 27.44 11.02
#